data_AF-A0AA42CPB2-F1
#
_entry.id   AF-A0AA42CPB2-F1
#
_cell.length_a   1.000
_cell.length_b   1.000
_cell.length_c   1.000
_cell.angle_alpha   90.00
_cell.angle_beta   90.00
_cell.angle_gamma   90.00
#
_symmetry.space_group_name_H-M   'P 1'
#
loop_
_entity.id
_entity.type
_entity.pdbx_description
1 polymer ?
#
loop_
_entity_poly.entity_id
_entity_poly.type
_entity_poly.pdbx_seq_one_letter_code
_entity_poly.pdbx_strand_id
1 'polypeptide(L)'
;MTEDSAARPDLGSILASLADASSRPRYAFLVLGLIAEAARPDGEAGPWVRGGAGERLSLRDWLARQLVPLAARDRRRAGLRAKVAARIGSDDPEKLEAALAEEALAVGKANVSRAVSDLVRAGLVRRYYAGRVTDHVNRGGRRMAVYRVAPPVLNAIRSRPTLV
;
A
#
# COMPACT_ATOMS: atom_id res chain seq x y z
N MET A 1 -40.68 -13.33 1.61
CA MET A 1 -39.52 -13.38 2.51
C MET A 1 -38.33 -12.89 1.71
N THR A 2 -38.00 -11.61 1.87
CA THR A 2 -37.05 -10.87 1.03
C THR A 2 -35.64 -11.39 1.27
N GLU A 3 -35.07 -12.05 0.27
CA GLU A 3 -33.63 -12.29 0.21
C GLU A 3 -32.92 -10.94 0.20
N ASP A 4 -32.17 -10.68 1.26
CA ASP A 4 -31.25 -9.57 1.39
C ASP A 4 -30.19 -9.72 0.28
N SER A 5 -30.43 -9.03 -0.84
CA SER A 5 -29.42 -8.77 -1.87
C SER A 5 -28.30 -8.01 -1.19
N ALA A 6 -27.29 -8.72 -0.67
CA ALA A 6 -26.09 -8.13 -0.15
C ALA A 6 -25.57 -7.14 -1.21
N ALA A 7 -25.81 -5.85 -0.96
CA ALA A 7 -25.62 -4.81 -1.97
C ALA A 7 -24.18 -4.92 -2.47
N ARG A 8 -24.01 -5.10 -3.79
CA ARG A 8 -22.66 -5.15 -4.35
C ARG A 8 -21.95 -3.86 -3.94
N PRO A 9 -20.77 -3.94 -3.30
CA PRO A 9 -20.06 -2.75 -2.85
C PRO A 9 -19.83 -1.85 -4.06
N ASP A 10 -20.27 -0.61 -3.92
CA ASP A 10 -19.99 0.49 -4.83
C ASP A 10 -18.92 1.40 -4.21
N LEU A 11 -18.56 2.47 -4.90
CA LEU A 11 -17.54 3.38 -4.39
C LEU A 11 -17.99 4.08 -3.09
N GLY A 12 -19.27 4.44 -2.98
CA GLY A 12 -19.80 5.14 -1.81
C GLY A 12 -19.69 4.30 -0.54
N SER A 13 -20.14 3.05 -0.62
CA SER A 13 -20.04 2.07 0.47
C SER A 13 -18.59 1.71 0.82
N ILE A 14 -17.69 1.62 -0.17
CA ILE A 14 -16.24 1.45 0.09
C ILE A 14 -15.68 2.64 0.87
N LEU A 15 -15.99 3.87 0.45
CA LEU A 15 -15.52 5.08 1.13
C LEU A 15 -16.10 5.23 2.53
N ALA A 16 -17.38 4.88 2.72
CA ALA A 16 -18.03 4.87 4.04
C ALA A 16 -17.35 3.87 4.99
N SER A 17 -17.14 2.63 4.53
CA SER A 17 -16.43 1.60 5.32
C SER A 17 -15.00 2.03 5.71
N LEU A 18 -14.31 2.74 4.81
CA LEU A 18 -12.99 3.30 5.11
C LEU A 18 -13.03 4.47 6.10
N ALA A 19 -14.06 5.31 6.05
CA ALA A 19 -14.23 6.42 6.99
C ALA A 19 -14.39 5.91 8.43
N ASP A 20 -15.09 4.79 8.60
CA ASP A 20 -15.28 4.16 9.90
C ASP A 20 -14.02 3.41 10.39
N ALA A 21 -13.32 2.75 9.48
CA ALA A 21 -12.21 1.85 9.83
C ALA A 21 -10.82 2.51 9.88
N SER A 22 -10.65 3.71 9.29
CA SER A 22 -9.34 4.38 9.13
C SER A 22 -9.36 5.84 9.56
N SER A 23 -8.30 6.27 10.25
CA SER A 23 -8.03 7.70 10.49
C SER A 23 -7.55 8.44 9.24
N ARG A 24 -7.24 7.72 8.15
CA ARG A 24 -6.75 8.27 6.88
C ARG A 24 -7.48 7.63 5.69
N PRO A 25 -8.81 7.77 5.59
CA PRO A 25 -9.64 7.02 4.63
C PRO A 25 -9.21 7.26 3.17
N ARG A 26 -8.83 8.49 2.82
CA ARG A 26 -8.32 8.82 1.47
C ARG A 26 -7.03 8.08 1.14
N TYR A 27 -6.10 7.99 2.10
CA TYR A 27 -4.84 7.27 1.91
C TYR A 27 -5.08 5.76 1.81
N ALA A 28 -5.95 5.21 2.67
CA ALA A 28 -6.34 3.80 2.59
C ALA A 28 -7.02 3.46 1.25
N PHE A 29 -7.86 4.36 0.74
CA PHE A 29 -8.48 4.21 -0.57
C PHE A 29 -7.45 4.21 -1.72
N LEU A 30 -6.46 5.10 -1.70
CA LEU A 30 -5.37 5.09 -2.69
C LEU A 30 -4.58 3.77 -2.64
N VAL A 31 -4.28 3.27 -1.44
CA VAL A 31 -3.61 1.98 -1.26
C VAL A 31 -4.47 0.83 -1.80
N LEU A 32 -5.79 0.86 -1.57
CA LEU A 32 -6.72 -0.12 -2.16
C LEU A 32 -6.69 -0.07 -3.69
N GLY A 33 -6.69 1.12 -4.28
CA GLY A 33 -6.57 1.32 -5.73
C GLY A 33 -5.32 0.67 -6.30
N LEU A 34 -4.16 0.91 -5.69
CA LEU A 34 -2.89 0.32 -6.13
C LEU A 34 -2.85 -1.21 -5.93
N ILE A 35 -3.44 -1.73 -4.85
CA ILE A 35 -3.58 -3.18 -4.65
C ILE A 35 -4.48 -3.78 -5.74
N ALA A 36 -5.60 -3.11 -6.04
CA ALA A 36 -6.51 -3.51 -7.10
C ALA A 36 -5.85 -3.43 -8.48
N GLU A 37 -4.97 -2.47 -8.74
CA GLU A 37 -4.17 -2.41 -9.97
C GLU A 37 -3.23 -3.61 -10.08
N ALA A 38 -2.48 -3.92 -9.01
CA ALA A 38 -1.54 -5.03 -8.96
C ALA A 38 -2.18 -6.42 -8.87
N ALA A 39 -3.50 -6.50 -8.62
CA ALA A 39 -4.20 -7.76 -8.49
C ALA A 39 -4.33 -8.51 -9.82
N ARG A 40 -4.32 -9.83 -9.80
CA ARG A 40 -4.75 -10.66 -10.95
C ARG A 40 -6.28 -10.67 -11.05
N PRO A 41 -6.87 -11.24 -12.13
CA PRO A 41 -8.32 -11.36 -12.26
C PRO A 41 -9.01 -12.12 -11.11
N ASP A 42 -8.28 -13.00 -10.41
CA ASP A 42 -8.74 -13.73 -9.21
C ASP A 42 -8.78 -12.87 -7.92
N GLY A 43 -8.37 -11.60 -8.01
CA GLY A 43 -8.28 -10.63 -6.93
C GLY A 43 -7.03 -10.72 -6.06
N GLU A 44 -6.07 -11.60 -6.38
CA GLU A 44 -4.82 -11.73 -5.64
C GLU A 44 -3.74 -10.80 -6.20
N ALA A 45 -3.15 -9.98 -5.32
CA ALA A 45 -1.99 -9.15 -5.58
C ALA A 45 -0.76 -9.69 -4.86
N GLY A 46 0.36 -9.79 -5.57
CA GLY A 46 1.65 -10.24 -5.04
C GLY A 46 1.88 -11.75 -5.15
N PRO A 47 2.91 -12.29 -4.46
CA PRO A 47 3.85 -11.56 -3.60
C PRO A 47 4.81 -10.65 -4.36
N TRP A 48 4.95 -10.88 -5.67
CA TRP A 48 5.80 -10.14 -6.57
C TRP A 48 4.96 -9.37 -7.60
N VAL A 49 5.39 -8.16 -7.92
CA VAL A 49 4.78 -7.28 -8.92
C VAL A 49 5.87 -6.81 -9.87
N ARG A 50 5.51 -6.58 -11.14
CA ARG A 50 6.42 -5.96 -12.12
C ARG A 50 6.43 -4.45 -11.86
N GLY A 51 7.61 -3.91 -11.55
CA GLY A 51 7.85 -2.47 -11.48
C GLY A 51 8.11 -1.85 -12.85
N GLY A 52 8.58 -0.60 -12.84
CA GLY A 52 9.08 0.05 -14.05
C GLY A 52 10.30 -0.68 -14.62
N ALA A 53 10.51 -0.59 -15.94
CA ALA A 53 11.65 -1.18 -16.64
C ALA A 53 11.86 -2.71 -16.42
N GLY A 54 10.79 -3.45 -16.09
CA GLY A 54 10.84 -4.92 -15.94
C GLY A 54 11.38 -5.42 -14.59
N GLU A 55 11.66 -4.53 -13.63
CA GLU A 55 12.10 -4.90 -12.27
C GLU A 55 11.05 -5.76 -11.57
N ARG A 56 11.48 -6.77 -10.80
CA ARG A 56 10.60 -7.59 -9.95
C ARG A 56 10.69 -7.12 -8.51
N LEU A 57 9.58 -6.57 -8.00
CA LEU A 57 9.50 -6.03 -6.65
C LEU A 57 8.55 -6.80 -5.76
N SER A 58 8.80 -6.78 -4.45
CA SER A 58 7.76 -7.21 -3.51
C SER A 58 6.56 -6.28 -3.61
N LEU A 59 5.36 -6.81 -3.41
CA LEU A 59 4.14 -5.97 -3.42
C LEU A 59 4.24 -4.80 -2.44
N ARG A 60 4.85 -5.01 -1.27
CA ARG A 60 5.04 -3.96 -0.26
C ARG A 60 6.01 -2.89 -0.72
N ASP A 61 7.15 -3.28 -1.32
CA ASP A 61 8.12 -2.33 -1.85
C ASP A 61 7.54 -1.54 -3.01
N TRP A 62 6.83 -2.21 -3.91
CA TRP A 62 6.15 -1.59 -5.03
C TRP A 62 5.12 -0.55 -4.54
N LEU A 63 4.23 -0.91 -3.61
CA LEU A 63 3.25 0.03 -3.04
C LEU A 63 3.93 1.24 -2.38
N ALA A 64 4.99 1.00 -1.60
CA ALA A 64 5.71 2.08 -0.93
C ALA A 64 6.34 3.04 -1.96
N ARG A 65 6.96 2.51 -3.02
CA ARG A 65 7.56 3.30 -4.11
C ARG A 65 6.51 4.14 -4.85
N GLN A 66 5.36 3.56 -5.22
CA GLN A 66 4.28 4.29 -5.90
C GLN A 66 3.75 5.48 -5.10
N LEU A 67 3.84 5.43 -3.77
CA LEU A 67 3.32 6.46 -2.86
C LEU A 67 4.39 7.50 -2.44
N VAL A 68 5.67 7.31 -2.79
CA VAL A 68 6.74 8.28 -2.49
C VAL A 68 6.43 9.67 -3.07
N PRO A 69 5.96 9.84 -4.32
CA PRO A 69 5.65 11.16 -4.86
C PRO A 69 4.57 11.93 -4.07
N LEU A 70 3.63 11.22 -3.44
CA LEU A 70 2.61 11.82 -2.59
C LEU A 70 3.22 12.33 -1.27
N ALA A 71 4.15 11.57 -0.68
CA ALA A 71 4.87 12.00 0.51
C ALA A 71 5.84 13.16 0.23
N ALA A 72 6.39 13.23 -0.99
CA ALA A 72 7.29 14.32 -1.40
C ALA A 72 6.57 15.68 -1.42
N ARG A 73 5.26 15.72 -1.72
CA ARG A 73 4.48 16.98 -1.74
C ARG A 73 4.18 17.54 -0.34
N ASP A 74 4.40 16.78 0.73
CA ASP A 74 4.18 17.27 2.10
C ASP A 74 5.28 18.24 2.57
N ARG A 75 4.86 19.35 3.21
CA ARG A 75 5.73 20.37 3.84
C ARG A 75 6.73 19.82 4.88
N ARG A 76 6.60 18.55 5.28
CA ARG A 76 7.51 17.82 6.19
C ARG A 76 8.91 17.58 5.62
N ARG A 77 9.14 17.78 4.32
CA ARG A 77 10.42 17.47 3.66
C ARG A 77 11.61 18.29 4.16
N ALA A 78 11.43 19.57 4.51
CA ALA A 78 12.53 20.40 5.02
C ALA A 78 13.06 19.87 6.36
N GLY A 79 12.16 19.53 7.29
CA GLY A 79 12.52 18.93 8.58
C GLY A 79 13.10 17.52 8.46
N LEU A 80 12.67 16.74 7.46
CA LEU A 80 13.24 15.42 7.18
C LEU A 80 14.66 15.52 6.60
N ARG A 81 14.88 16.44 5.64
CA ARG A 81 16.19 16.67 5.03
C ARG A 81 17.23 17.05 6.07
N ALA A 82 16.92 17.99 6.96
CA ALA A 82 17.82 18.38 8.03
C ALA A 82 18.17 17.21 8.97
N LYS A 83 17.18 16.38 9.33
CA LYS A 83 17.40 15.18 10.15
C LYS A 83 18.27 14.14 9.46
N VAL A 84 18.04 13.91 8.17
CA VAL A 84 18.83 12.94 7.39
C VAL A 84 20.26 13.44 7.20
N ALA A 85 20.46 14.71 6.85
CA ALA A 85 21.79 15.33 6.74
C ALA A 85 22.58 15.19 8.06
N ALA A 86 21.96 15.52 9.20
CA ALA A 86 22.55 15.35 10.51
C ALA A 86 22.89 13.88 10.84
N ARG A 87 22.05 12.92 10.42
CA ARG A 87 22.27 11.48 10.63
C ARG A 87 23.41 10.92 9.79
N ILE A 88 23.56 11.36 8.54
CA ILE A 88 24.59 10.86 7.63
C ILE A 88 25.92 11.62 7.75
N GLY A 89 25.92 12.77 8.44
CA GLY A 89 27.13 13.58 8.65
C GLY A 89 27.76 14.09 7.34
N SER A 90 26.94 14.30 6.31
CA SER A 90 27.38 14.63 4.96
C SER A 90 26.39 15.57 4.29
N ASP A 91 26.91 16.68 3.75
CA ASP A 91 26.16 17.64 2.95
C ASP A 91 26.29 17.38 1.44
N ASP A 92 27.01 16.32 1.05
CA ASP A 92 27.06 15.82 -0.32
C ASP A 92 25.62 15.60 -0.85
N PRO A 93 25.21 16.34 -1.90
CA PRO A 93 23.87 16.27 -2.44
C PRO A 93 23.46 14.88 -2.86
N GLU A 94 24.36 14.08 -3.45
CA GLU A 94 24.03 12.75 -3.96
C GLU A 94 23.77 11.76 -2.81
N LYS A 95 24.63 11.77 -1.78
CA LYS A 95 24.43 10.94 -0.58
C LYS A 95 23.18 11.33 0.18
N LEU A 96 22.88 12.62 0.25
CA LEU A 96 21.68 13.12 0.91
C LEU A 96 20.41 12.71 0.19
N GLU A 97 20.36 12.81 -1.14
CA GLU A 97 19.22 12.33 -1.93
C GLU A 97 19.02 10.82 -1.80
N ALA A 98 20.11 10.03 -1.86
CA ALA A 98 20.03 8.58 -1.68
C ALA A 98 19.47 8.21 -0.29
N ALA A 99 19.97 8.85 0.77
CA ALA A 99 19.50 8.62 2.14
C ALA A 99 18.05 9.07 2.35
N LEU A 100 17.63 10.17 1.70
CA LEU A 100 16.24 10.63 1.72
C LEU A 100 15.31 9.67 1.01
N ALA A 101 15.73 9.12 -0.15
CA ALA A 101 14.96 8.14 -0.88
C ALA A 101 14.76 6.86 -0.06
N GLU A 102 15.80 6.40 0.63
CA GLU A 102 15.74 5.24 1.53
C GLU A 102 14.78 5.48 2.71
N GLU A 103 14.90 6.64 3.36
CA GLU A 103 14.04 7.04 4.47
C GLU A 103 12.57 7.16 4.04
N ALA A 104 12.31 7.80 2.90
CA ALA A 104 10.98 7.92 2.32
C ALA A 104 10.37 6.54 2.02
N LEU A 105 11.18 5.61 1.52
CA LEU A 105 10.75 4.24 1.25
C LEU A 105 10.43 3.49 2.57
N ALA A 106 11.25 3.64 3.61
CA ALA A 106 11.02 3.03 4.92
C ALA A 106 9.72 3.53 5.57
N VAL A 107 9.52 4.85 5.59
CA VAL A 107 8.28 5.49 6.07
C VAL A 107 7.09 5.07 5.21
N GLY A 108 7.26 4.99 3.90
CA GLY A 108 6.26 4.50 2.95
C GLY A 108 5.79 3.09 3.29
N LYS A 109 6.72 2.16 3.57
CA LYS A 109 6.40 0.78 3.99
C LYS A 109 5.59 0.74 5.28
N ALA A 110 5.94 1.57 6.27
CA ALA A 110 5.21 1.66 7.53
C ALA A 110 3.77 2.18 7.31
N ASN A 111 3.61 3.22 6.50
CA ASN A 111 2.31 3.79 6.15
C ASN A 111 1.44 2.79 5.38
N VAL A 112 2.01 2.08 4.40
CA VAL A 112 1.33 1.01 3.67
C VAL A 112 0.87 -0.08 4.64
N SER A 113 1.74 -0.53 5.55
CA SER A 113 1.38 -1.56 6.55
C SER A 113 0.17 -1.13 7.41
N ARG A 114 0.14 0.13 7.84
CA ARG A 114 -1.00 0.71 8.56
C ARG A 114 -2.26 0.74 7.71
N ALA A 115 -2.18 1.29 6.50
CA ALA A 115 -3.32 1.39 5.58
C ALA A 115 -3.90 0.02 5.23
N VAL A 116 -3.06 -0.99 4.98
CA VAL A 116 -3.53 -2.36 4.75
C VAL A 116 -4.18 -2.95 6.01
N SER A 117 -3.76 -2.54 7.20
CA SER A 117 -4.42 -3.01 8.44
C SER A 117 -5.82 -2.41 8.58
N ASP A 118 -5.99 -1.15 8.18
CA ASP A 118 -7.30 -0.51 8.09
C ASP A 118 -8.18 -1.16 7.00
N LEU A 119 -7.61 -1.49 5.84
CA LEU A 119 -8.31 -2.20 4.76
C LEU A 119 -8.78 -3.60 5.17
N VAL A 120 -7.99 -4.29 6.00
CA VAL A 120 -8.38 -5.58 6.59
C VAL A 120 -9.51 -5.38 7.60
N ARG A 121 -9.42 -4.36 8.46
CA ARG A 121 -10.49 -4.02 9.42
C ARG A 121 -11.81 -3.65 8.72
N ALA A 122 -11.72 -2.94 7.59
CA ALA A 122 -12.85 -2.57 6.74
C ALA A 122 -13.44 -3.76 5.94
N GLY A 123 -12.82 -4.95 6.00
CA GLY A 123 -13.26 -6.14 5.26
C GLY A 123 -12.98 -6.09 3.75
N LEU A 124 -12.26 -5.08 3.26
CA LEU A 124 -12.03 -4.84 1.82
C LEU A 124 -10.89 -5.69 1.26
N VAL A 125 -9.94 -6.08 2.12
CA VAL A 125 -8.75 -6.85 1.76
C VAL A 125 -8.51 -7.97 2.77
N ARG A 126 -8.12 -9.16 2.30
CA ARG A 126 -7.53 -10.21 3.13
C ARG A 126 -6.02 -10.24 2.97
N ARG A 127 -5.30 -10.43 4.08
CA ARG A 127 -3.85 -10.49 4.10
C ARG A 127 -3.37 -11.93 4.23
N TYR A 128 -2.52 -12.34 3.30
CA TYR A 128 -1.81 -13.61 3.29
C TYR A 128 -0.30 -13.35 3.22
N TYR A 129 0.46 -14.41 3.46
CA TYR A 129 1.91 -14.36 3.40
C TYR A 129 2.42 -15.59 2.65
N ALA A 130 3.12 -15.36 1.55
CA ALA A 130 3.82 -16.40 0.79
C ALA A 130 5.24 -16.61 1.33
N GLY A 131 5.73 -17.84 1.30
CA GLY A 131 7.05 -18.24 1.79
C GLY A 131 7.00 -19.17 3.01
N ARG A 132 8.01 -20.03 3.14
CA ARG A 132 8.10 -21.05 4.20
C ARG A 132 9.05 -20.57 5.30
N VAL A 133 8.51 -20.00 6.38
CA VAL A 133 9.01 -20.12 7.77
C VAL A 133 7.84 -19.81 8.71
N THR A 134 7.36 -20.81 9.45
CA THR A 134 6.20 -20.71 10.33
C THR A 134 6.52 -20.35 11.78
N ASP A 135 7.80 -20.23 12.17
CA ASP A 135 8.16 -19.94 13.56
C ASP A 135 9.50 -19.17 13.71
N HIS A 136 9.50 -17.87 13.43
CA HIS A 136 10.65 -17.00 13.71
C HIS A 136 10.28 -15.98 14.80
N VAL A 137 11.13 -15.89 15.83
CA VAL A 137 10.92 -15.05 17.03
C VAL A 137 10.71 -13.57 16.70
N ASN A 138 11.34 -13.06 15.64
CA ASN A 138 10.93 -11.81 15.00
C ASN A 138 9.90 -12.12 13.90
N ARG A 139 8.70 -11.53 13.95
CA ARG A 139 7.67 -11.57 12.89
C ARG A 139 8.21 -11.04 11.54
N GLY A 140 9.08 -11.80 10.86
CA GLY A 140 9.94 -11.31 9.77
C GLY A 140 10.70 -12.38 9.00
N GLY A 141 10.43 -13.68 9.21
CA GLY A 141 11.06 -14.74 8.42
C GLY A 141 10.58 -14.71 6.98
N ARG A 142 11.24 -13.96 6.07
CA ARG A 142 11.11 -13.94 4.59
C ARG A 142 9.68 -14.08 4.00
N ARG A 143 8.65 -13.74 4.77
CA ARG A 143 7.23 -13.89 4.40
C ARG A 143 6.82 -12.69 3.58
N MET A 144 6.51 -12.95 2.32
CA MET A 144 6.15 -11.93 1.36
C MET A 144 4.64 -11.68 1.41
N ALA A 145 4.25 -10.41 1.54
CA ALA A 145 2.84 -10.06 1.63
C ALA A 145 2.09 -10.37 0.33
N VAL A 146 0.95 -11.02 0.46
CA VAL A 146 -0.03 -11.24 -0.61
C VAL A 146 -1.35 -10.68 -0.13
N TYR A 147 -2.02 -9.90 -0.96
CA TYR A 147 -3.31 -9.30 -0.61
C TYR A 147 -4.38 -9.81 -1.54
N ARG A 148 -5.53 -10.17 -1.00
CA ARG A 148 -6.70 -10.58 -1.79
C ARG A 148 -7.79 -9.56 -1.64
N VAL A 149 -8.20 -8.94 -2.74
CA VAL A 149 -9.36 -8.05 -2.82
C VAL A 149 -10.58 -8.90 -3.14
N ALA A 150 -11.71 -8.64 -2.47
CA ALA A 150 -12.95 -9.34 -2.80
C ALA A 150 -13.38 -8.99 -4.24
N PRO A 151 -13.82 -9.95 -5.08
CA PRO A 151 -14.17 -9.67 -6.47
C PRO A 151 -15.17 -8.51 -6.67
N PRO A 152 -16.21 -8.33 -5.84
CA PRO A 152 -17.11 -7.19 -5.97
C PRO A 152 -16.41 -5.84 -5.74
N VAL A 153 -15.50 -5.76 -4.76
CA VAL A 153 -14.69 -4.56 -4.49
C VAL A 153 -13.71 -4.30 -5.63
N LEU A 154 -13.04 -5.35 -6.12
CA LEU A 154 -12.11 -5.25 -7.25
C LEU A 154 -12.82 -4.70 -8.49
N ASN A 155 -14.02 -5.20 -8.77
CA ASN A 155 -14.84 -4.74 -9.88
C ASN A 155 -15.25 -3.27 -9.69
N ALA A 156 -15.71 -2.87 -8.51
CA ALA A 156 -16.10 -1.48 -8.23
C ALA A 156 -14.93 -0.49 -8.40
N ILE A 157 -13.70 -0.91 -8.09
CA ILE A 157 -12.50 -0.10 -8.29
C ILE A 157 -12.08 -0.07 -9.77
N ARG A 158 -12.12 -1.20 -10.48
CA ARG A 158 -11.63 -1.33 -11.87
C ARG A 158 -12.64 -0.96 -12.95
N SER A 159 -13.94 -0.98 -12.65
CA SER A 159 -15.00 -0.69 -13.63
C SER A 159 -15.09 0.78 -14.01
N ARG A 160 -14.23 1.63 -13.44
CA ARG A 160 -14.16 3.04 -13.79
C ARG A 160 -13.06 3.28 -14.81
N PRO A 161 -13.33 4.04 -15.87
CA PRO A 161 -12.27 4.51 -16.73
C PRO A 161 -11.27 5.28 -15.87
N THR A 162 -9.98 4.99 -16.03
CA THR A 162 -8.90 5.84 -15.56
C THR A 162 -9.27 7.27 -15.98
N LEU A 163 -9.36 8.19 -15.02
CA LEU A 163 -9.50 9.61 -15.36
C LEU A 163 -8.21 9.99 -16.10
N VAL A 164 -8.28 9.92 -17.43
CA VAL A 164 -7.25 10.44 -18.35
C VAL A 164 -7.30 11.95 -18.31
#